data_AF-A0A0G1QAM9-F1
#
_entry.id   AF-A0A0G1QAM9-F1
#
_cell.length_a   1.000
_cell.length_b   1.000
_cell.length_c   1.000
_cell.angle_alpha   90.00
_cell.angle_beta   90.00
_cell.angle_gamma   90.00
#
_symmetry.space_group_name_H-M   'P 1'
#
loop_
_entity.id
_entity.type
_entity.pdbx_description
1 polymer ?
#
loop_
_entity_poly.entity_id
_entity_poly.type
_entity_poly.pdbx_seq_one_letter_code
_entity_poly.pdbx_strand_id
1 'polypeptide(L)' 'HNVAFEEFNVAEDEQAREEMIKKSKNLAVPVIDVDGEIIIGFDKAKLEKLLLKK' A
#
# COMPACT_ATOMS: atom_id res chain seq x y z
N HIS A 1 9.14 15.40 -7.77
CA HIS A 1 8.95 14.24 -6.88
C HIS A 1 8.55 13.05 -7.74
N ASN A 2 9.51 12.19 -8.12
CA ASN A 2 9.25 10.95 -8.87
C ASN A 2 9.45 9.77 -7.91
N VAL A 3 8.40 9.42 -7.17
CA VAL A 3 8.40 8.17 -6.41
C VAL A 3 8.01 7.08 -7.39
N ALA A 4 8.87 6.10 -7.61
CA ALA A 4 8.51 4.91 -8.36
C ALA A 4 7.52 4.13 -7.50
N PHE A 5 6.29 3.97 -7.97
CA PHE A 5 5.29 3.13 -7.34
C PHE A 5 4.73 2.17 -8.39
N GLU A 6 4.30 1.02 -7.93
CA GLU A 6 3.59 0.04 -8.73
C GLU A 6 2.15 -0.02 -8.21
N GLU A 7 1.20 0.11 -9.12
CA GLU A 7 -0.22 0.04 -8.80
C GLU A 7 -0.75 -1.33 -9.16
N PHE A 8 -1.33 -2.02 -8.17
CA PHE A 8 -2.00 -3.30 -8.37
C PHE A 8 -3.50 -3.12 -8.16
N ASN A 9 -4.28 -3.39 -9.21
CA ASN A 9 -5.72 -3.31 -9.12
C ASN A 9 -6.31 -4.60 -8.57
N VAL A 10 -6.67 -4.61 -7.28
CA VAL A 10 -7.28 -5.76 -6.60
C VAL A 10 -8.68 -6.16 -7.13
N ALA A 11 -9.31 -5.32 -7.94
CA ALA A 11 -10.58 -5.64 -8.59
C ALA A 11 -10.39 -6.48 -9.86
N GLU A 12 -9.25 -6.31 -10.55
CA GLU A 12 -8.90 -7.05 -11.76
C GLU A 12 -7.93 -8.20 -11.49
N ASP A 13 -7.09 -8.06 -10.45
CA ASP A 13 -6.08 -9.03 -10.06
C ASP A 13 -6.44 -9.68 -8.71
N GLU A 14 -6.89 -10.93 -8.80
CA GLU A 14 -7.25 -11.74 -7.63
C GLU A 14 -6.02 -12.12 -6.79
N GLN A 15 -4.83 -12.25 -7.39
CA GLN A 15 -3.59 -12.50 -6.66
C GLN A 15 -3.20 -11.27 -5.84
N ALA A 16 -3.25 -10.07 -6.43
CA ALA A 16 -3.02 -8.83 -5.71
C ALA A 16 -4.01 -8.65 -4.56
N ARG A 17 -5.28 -9.04 -4.75
CA ARG A 17 -6.29 -9.03 -3.68
C ARG A 17 -5.93 -9.99 -2.55
N GLU A 18 -5.53 -11.22 -2.87
CA GLU A 18 -5.10 -12.18 -1.86
C GLU A 18 -3.85 -11.72 -1.11
N GLU A 19 -2.87 -11.16 -1.82
CA GLU A 19 -1.68 -10.58 -1.20
C GLU A 19 -2.03 -9.40 -0.30
N MET A 20 -2.90 -8.49 -0.75
CA MET A 20 -3.40 -7.38 0.06
C MET A 20 -4.04 -7.90 1.35
N ILE A 21 -4.89 -8.93 1.27
CA ILE A 21 -5.55 -9.52 2.44
C ILE A 21 -4.53 -10.22 3.34
N LYS A 22 -3.57 -10.97 2.80
CA LYS A 22 -2.53 -11.64 3.58
C LYS A 22 -1.63 -10.63 4.31
N LYS A 23 -1.24 -9.55 3.62
CA LYS A 23 -0.36 -8.49 4.13
C LYS A 23 -1.10 -7.59 5.13
N SER A 24 -2.19 -6.96 4.71
CA SER A 24 -2.92 -5.99 5.55
C SER A 24 -3.85 -6.62 6.57
N LYS A 25 -4.20 -7.91 6.41
CA LYS A 25 -5.26 -8.62 7.15
C LYS A 25 -6.61 -7.90 7.08
N ASN A 26 -6.80 -7.08 6.06
CA ASN A 26 -7.95 -6.24 5.92
C ASN A 26 -8.44 -6.24 4.47
N LEU A 27 -9.73 -5.99 4.32
CA LEU A 27 -10.40 -5.91 3.01
C LEU A 27 -10.60 -4.45 2.56
N ALA A 28 -10.19 -3.50 3.41
CA ALA A 28 -10.34 -2.09 3.15
C ALA A 28 -9.21 -1.58 2.24
N VAL A 29 -9.61 -0.98 1.12
CA VAL A 29 -8.73 -0.23 0.22
C VAL A 29 -8.82 1.28 0.53
N PRO A 30 -7.81 2.09 0.19
CA PRO A 30 -6.52 1.71 -0.41
C PRO A 30 -5.56 1.07 0.61
N VAL A 31 -4.69 0.16 0.17
CA VAL A 31 -3.58 -0.37 0.97
C VAL A 31 -2.28 0.05 0.29
N ILE A 32 -1.37 0.66 1.04
CA ILE A 32 -0.10 1.17 0.52
C ILE A 32 1.03 0.46 1.26
N ASP A 33 1.90 -0.21 0.54
CA ASP A 33 3.10 -0.86 1.07
C ASP A 33 4.31 0.02 0.73
N VAL A 34 5.02 0.51 1.75
CA VAL A 34 6.24 1.32 1.56
C VAL A 34 7.38 0.67 2.34
N ASP A 35 8.35 0.10 1.62
CA ASP A 35 9.51 -0.59 2.21
C ASP A 35 9.13 -1.68 3.25
N GLY A 36 8.00 -2.36 3.06
CA GLY A 36 7.48 -3.39 3.97
C GLY A 36 6.60 -2.84 5.10
N GLU A 37 6.40 -1.53 5.17
CA GLU A 37 5.44 -0.91 6.08
C GLU A 37 4.07 -0.79 5.38
N ILE A 38 3.10 -1.54 5.88
CA ILE A 38 1.75 -1.60 5.32
C ILE A 38 0.88 -0.53 5.98
N ILE A 39 0.37 0.37 5.15
CA ILE A 39 -0.57 1.42 5.53
C ILE A 39 -1.93 1.03 4.98
N ILE A 40 -2.91 0.95 5.87
CA ILE A 40 -4.31 0.69 5.50
C ILE A 40 -5.03 2.03 5.48
N GLY A 41 -5.66 2.34 4.35
CA GLY A 41 -6.26 3.62 4.06
C GLY A 41 -5.23 4.65 3.57
N PHE A 42 -5.68 5.91 3.50
CA PHE A 42 -4.83 7.03 3.12
C PHE A 42 -4.35 7.78 4.37
N ASP A 43 -3.12 7.50 4.81
CA ASP A 43 -2.49 8.19 5.94
C ASP A 43 -1.33 9.06 5.45
N LYS A 44 -1.65 10.33 5.18
CA LYS A 44 -0.66 11.31 4.67
C LYS A 44 0.53 11.46 5.62
N ALA A 45 0.32 11.48 6.93
CA ALA A 45 1.39 11.70 7.90
C ALA A 45 2.37 10.52 7.94
N LYS A 46 1.86 9.28 7.87
CA LYS A 46 2.72 8.09 7.75
C LYS A 46 3.45 8.03 6.42
N LEU A 47 2.75 8.31 5.32
CA LEU A 47 3.36 8.34 3.98
C LEU A 47 4.47 9.38 3.90
N GLU A 48 4.23 10.59 4.39
CA GLU A 48 5.25 11.63 4.46
C GLU A 48 6.45 11.14 5.29
N LYS A 49 6.23 10.58 6.48
CA LYS A 49 7.32 10.06 7.32
C LYS A 49 8.13 8.94 6.66
N LEU A 50 7.47 8.04 5.95
CA LEU A 50 8.12 6.91 5.27
C LEU A 50 8.91 7.38 4.04
N LEU A 51 8.34 8.28 3.25
CA LEU A 51 8.98 8.83 2.05
C LEU A 51 10.09 9.85 2.37
N LEU A 52 10.01 10.56 3.51
CA LEU A 52 11.02 11.51 3.98
C LEU A 52 12.19 10.85 4.70
N LYS A 53 12.11 9.56 5.04
CA LYS A 53 13.15 8.84 5.78
C LYS A 53 14.40 8.49 4.94
N LYS A 54 14.58 9.15 3.80
CA LYS A 54 15.66 8.92 2.83
C LYS A 54 16.95 9.64 3.19
#